data_AF-A0A933F1R5-F1
#
_entry.id   AF-A0A933F1R5-F1
#
_cell.length_a   1.000
_cell.length_b   1.000
_cell.length_c   1.000
_cell.angle_alpha   90.00
_cell.angle_beta   90.00
_cell.angle_gamma   90.00
#
_symmetry.space_group_name_H-M   'P 1'
#
loop_
_entity.id
_entity.type
_entity.pdbx_description
1 polymer ?
#
loop_
_entity_poly.entity_id
_entity_poly.type
_entity_poly.pdbx_seq_one_letter_code
_entity_poly.pdbx_strand_id
1 'polypeptide(L)'
;MRRESAKKMHDELRAEYDLSQLKGGVRGKYYKRAMAGTNLVLIEPALAKAFPDSDSVNRALRLLLDAASSAALPSRRRRSVPNKRLKRTA
;
A
#
# COMPACT_ATOMS: atom_id res chain seq x y z
N MET A 1 35.53 -37.80 21.66
CA MET A 1 34.73 -38.28 20.51
C MET A 1 35.35 -37.77 19.22
N ARG A 2 35.66 -38.66 18.28
CA ARG A 2 36.26 -38.35 16.96
C ARG A 2 35.24 -37.54 16.13
N ARG A 3 35.64 -36.39 15.59
CA ARG A 3 34.85 -35.70 14.56
C ARG A 3 35.05 -36.46 13.26
N GLU A 4 33.99 -37.13 12.83
CA GLU A 4 33.93 -37.84 11.57
C GLU A 4 34.11 -36.85 10.41
N SER A 5 34.94 -37.26 9.47
CA SER A 5 35.44 -36.52 8.32
C SER A 5 34.41 -35.60 7.68
N ALA A 6 34.77 -34.31 7.53
CA ALA A 6 34.08 -33.37 6.66
C ALA A 6 34.06 -33.95 5.24
N LYS A 7 32.94 -34.60 4.90
CA LYS A 7 32.60 -35.00 3.54
C LYS A 7 32.84 -33.75 2.67
N LYS A 8 33.75 -33.83 1.69
CA LYS A 8 33.99 -32.77 0.71
C LYS A 8 32.66 -32.51 0.00
N MET A 9 31.90 -31.55 0.50
CA MET A 9 30.76 -31.03 -0.22
C MET A 9 31.37 -30.30 -1.40
N HIS A 10 31.09 -30.80 -2.60
CA HIS A 10 31.47 -30.10 -3.82
C HIS A 10 30.89 -28.69 -3.73
N ASP A 11 31.70 -27.70 -4.06
CA ASP A 11 31.25 -26.32 -4.06
C ASP A 11 30.28 -26.14 -5.22
N GLU A 12 28.98 -26.16 -4.91
CA GLU A 12 27.89 -25.93 -5.87
C GLU A 12 27.75 -24.44 -6.22
N LEU A 13 28.55 -23.56 -5.61
CA LEU A 13 28.55 -22.14 -5.94
C LEU A 13 29.11 -21.94 -7.35
N ARG A 14 28.49 -21.01 -8.07
CA ARG A 14 29.00 -20.58 -9.36
C ARG A 14 30.35 -19.89 -9.19
N ALA A 15 31.22 -20.01 -10.20
CA ALA A 15 32.57 -19.46 -10.16
C ALA A 15 32.62 -17.94 -9.94
N GLU A 16 31.57 -17.20 -10.33
CA GLU A 16 31.44 -15.76 -10.07
C GLU A 16 31.17 -15.39 -8.59
N TYR A 17 30.78 -16.35 -7.74
CA TYR A 17 30.48 -16.07 -6.33
C TYR A 17 31.70 -16.28 -5.44
N ASP A 18 32.29 -15.17 -4.98
CA ASP A 18 33.35 -15.18 -3.96
C ASP A 18 32.79 -14.80 -2.58
N LEU A 19 32.62 -15.79 -1.69
CA LEU A 19 32.13 -15.60 -0.32
C LEU A 19 33.07 -14.75 0.54
N SER A 20 34.36 -14.64 0.19
CA SER A 20 35.32 -13.80 0.92
C SER A 20 35.03 -12.30 0.75
N GLN A 21 34.29 -11.92 -0.30
CA GLN A 21 33.79 -10.57 -0.53
C GLN A 21 32.58 -10.24 0.36
N LEU A 22 31.89 -11.25 0.90
CA LEU A 22 30.70 -11.08 1.74
C LEU A 22 31.09 -10.69 3.18
N LYS A 23 31.73 -9.52 3.34
CA LYS A 23 32.13 -8.97 4.64
C LYS A 23 30.97 -8.22 5.30
N GLY A 24 30.81 -8.39 6.62
CA GLY A 24 29.83 -7.63 7.42
C GLY A 24 28.36 -8.03 7.22
N GLY A 25 28.09 -9.29 6.91
CA GLY A 25 26.72 -9.81 6.82
C GLY A 25 25.98 -9.71 8.16
N VAL A 26 24.84 -9.00 8.18
CA VAL A 26 23.99 -8.87 9.38
C VAL A 26 22.75 -9.74 9.22
N ARG A 27 22.53 -10.67 10.15
CA ARG A 27 21.36 -11.55 10.15
C ARG A 27 20.08 -10.70 10.25
N GLY A 28 19.17 -10.87 9.31
CA GLY A 28 17.89 -10.15 9.30
C GLY A 28 17.96 -8.68 8.84
N LYS A 29 19.04 -8.25 8.16
CA LYS A 29 19.20 -6.87 7.63
C LYS A 29 17.97 -6.33 6.89
N TYR A 30 17.23 -7.20 6.19
CA TYR A 30 16.04 -6.87 5.43
C TYR A 30 14.76 -7.55 5.95
N TYR A 31 14.81 -8.18 7.12
CA TYR A 31 13.70 -8.96 7.69
C TYR A 31 12.41 -8.15 7.80
N LYS A 32 12.49 -6.93 8.34
CA LYS A 32 11.33 -6.04 8.47
C LYS A 32 10.69 -5.67 7.13
N ARG A 33 11.50 -5.52 6.07
CA ARG A 33 11.02 -5.23 4.71
C ARG A 33 10.38 -6.45 4.05
N ALA A 34 10.95 -7.63 4.25
CA ALA A 34 10.36 -8.88 3.77
C ALA A 34 9.04 -9.20 4.49
N MET A 35 8.98 -8.96 5.81
CA MET A 35 7.79 -9.17 6.64
C MET A 35 6.74 -8.07 6.53
N ALA A 36 7.09 -6.89 6.01
CA ALA A 36 6.11 -5.86 5.69
C ALA A 36 5.11 -6.31 4.61
N GLY A 37 5.36 -7.46 3.99
CA GLY A 37 4.49 -8.06 3.00
C GLY A 37 4.59 -7.36 1.65
N THR A 38 4.21 -8.07 0.60
CA THR A 38 3.84 -7.44 -0.66
C THR A 38 2.50 -6.76 -0.47
N ASN A 39 2.42 -5.45 -0.71
CA ASN A 39 1.16 -4.68 -0.76
C ASN A 39 0.33 -5.04 -2.01
N LEU A 40 0.22 -6.34 -2.33
CA LEU A 40 -0.50 -6.86 -3.48
C LEU A 40 -1.81 -7.46 -2.97
N VAL A 41 -2.92 -6.87 -3.39
CA VAL A 41 -4.26 -7.35 -3.09
C VAL A 41 -4.83 -7.90 -4.39
N LEU A 42 -5.32 -9.14 -4.37
CA LEU A 42 -5.99 -9.74 -5.51
C LEU A 42 -7.36 -9.08 -5.71
N ILE A 43 -7.58 -8.55 -6.90
CA ILE A 43 -8.88 -8.00 -7.31
C ILE A 43 -9.69 -9.12 -7.97
N GLU A 44 -11.01 -9.12 -7.76
CA GLU A 44 -11.90 -10.07 -8.40
C GLU A 44 -11.77 -10.03 -9.94
N PRO A 45 -11.76 -11.18 -10.65
CA PRO A 45 -11.59 -11.21 -12.10
C PRO A 45 -12.62 -10.39 -12.89
N ALA A 46 -13.84 -10.27 -12.37
CA ALA A 46 -14.88 -9.45 -12.98
C ALA A 46 -14.51 -7.96 -12.98
N LEU A 47 -13.89 -7.49 -11.89
CA LEU A 47 -13.44 -6.10 -11.73
C LEU A 47 -12.12 -5.82 -12.46
N ALA A 48 -11.25 -6.82 -12.59
CA ALA A 48 -10.00 -6.68 -13.35
C ALA A 48 -10.23 -6.28 -14.82
N LYS A 49 -11.37 -6.67 -15.41
CA LYS A 49 -11.75 -6.22 -16.76
C LYS A 49 -12.11 -4.74 -16.83
N ALA A 50 -12.65 -4.17 -15.74
CA ALA A 50 -13.01 -2.76 -15.64
C ALA A 50 -11.81 -1.87 -15.28
N PHE A 51 -10.82 -2.42 -14.58
CA PHE A 51 -9.63 -1.72 -14.13
C PHE A 51 -8.35 -2.38 -14.68
N PRO A 52 -7.88 -1.96 -15.86
CA PRO A 52 -6.75 -2.60 -16.54
C PRO A 52 -5.38 -2.34 -15.87
N ASP A 53 -5.27 -1.29 -15.05
CA ASP A 53 -4.01 -0.90 -14.39
C ASP A 53 -4.21 -0.43 -12.94
N SER A 54 -3.12 -0.40 -12.18
CA SER A 54 -3.13 0.05 -10.77
C SER A 54 -3.53 1.52 -10.61
N ASP A 55 -3.24 2.37 -11.59
CA ASP A 55 -3.52 3.80 -11.51
C ASP A 55 -5.03 4.05 -11.58
N SER A 56 -5.76 3.29 -12.41
CA SER A 56 -7.21 3.34 -12.57
C SER A 56 -7.92 2.93 -11.28
N VAL A 57 -7.46 1.86 -10.62
CA VAL A 57 -7.94 1.43 -9.31
C VAL A 57 -7.71 2.51 -8.26
N ASN A 58 -6.48 3.01 -8.16
CA ASN A 58 -6.11 4.00 -7.16
C ASN A 58 -6.87 5.32 -7.34
N ARG A 59 -7.12 5.76 -8.59
CA ARG A 59 -7.97 6.91 -8.87
C ARG A 59 -9.40 6.69 -8.39
N ALA A 60 -10.00 5.55 -8.70
CA ALA A 60 -11.37 5.23 -8.29
C ALA A 60 -11.52 5.20 -6.75
N LEU A 61 -10.57 4.60 -6.04
CA LEU A 61 -10.57 4.55 -4.58
C LEU A 61 -10.45 5.94 -3.94
N ARG A 62 -9.64 6.84 -4.52
CA ARG A 62 -9.54 8.24 -4.06
C ARG A 62 -10.86 8.99 -4.23
N LEU A 63 -11.50 8.85 -5.39
CA LEU A 63 -12.80 9.48 -5.65
C LEU A 63 -13.87 8.99 -4.66
N LEU A 64 -13.86 7.70 -4.33
CA LEU A 64 -14.78 7.15 -3.33
C LEU A 64 -14.53 7.75 -1.94
N LEU A 65 -13.26 7.93 -1.57
CA LEU A 65 -12.89 8.55 -0.29
C LEU A 65 -13.32 10.02 -0.20
N ASP A 66 -13.16 10.76 -1.30
CA ASP A 66 -13.59 12.16 -1.38
C ASP A 66 -15.11 12.29 -1.30
N ALA A 67 -15.84 11.41 -1.99
CA ALA A 67 -17.30 11.35 -1.94
C ALA A 67 -17.81 10.98 -0.53
N ALA A 68 -17.21 9.98 0.09
CA ALA A 68 -17.55 9.57 1.46
C ALA A 68 -17.29 10.70 2.46
N SER A 69 -16.15 11.40 2.33
CA SER A 69 -15.79 12.54 3.18
C SER A 69 -16.76 13.72 3.01
N SER A 70 -17.18 13.97 1.76
CA SER A 70 -18.16 15.03 1.44
C SER A 70 -19.55 14.71 1.97
N ALA A 71 -19.95 13.44 1.95
CA ALA A 71 -21.24 12.98 2.49
C ALA A 71 -21.27 12.94 4.02
N ALA A 72 -20.13 12.70 4.66
CA ALA A 72 -20.00 12.64 6.12
C ALA A 72 -20.01 14.03 6.79
N LEU A 73 -19.70 15.10 6.06
CA LEU A 73 -19.81 16.45 6.60
C LEU A 73 -21.30 16.85 6.68
N PRO A 74 -21.80 17.29 7.86
CA PRO A 74 -23.18 17.71 7.98
C PRO A 74 -23.42 18.88 7.02
N SER A 75 -24.37 18.69 6.08
CA SER A 75 -24.85 19.70 5.15
C SER A 75 -25.01 21.01 5.89
N ARG A 76 -24.10 21.95 5.63
CA ARG A 76 -24.13 23.29 6.20
C ARG A 76 -25.36 23.96 5.60
N ARG A 77 -26.52 23.76 6.23
CA ARG A 77 -27.80 24.38 5.90
C ARG A 77 -27.50 25.80 5.47
N ARG A 78 -27.70 26.08 4.17
CA ARG A 78 -27.65 27.45 3.66
C ARG A 78 -28.49 28.28 4.62
N ARG A 79 -27.85 29.22 5.32
CA ARG A 79 -28.53 30.12 6.25
C ARG A 79 -29.68 30.74 5.45
N SER A 80 -30.90 30.33 5.76
CA SER A 80 -32.10 30.99 5.30
C SER A 80 -31.98 32.42 5.80
N VAL A 81 -31.68 33.35 4.89
CA VAL A 81 -31.70 34.77 5.18
C VAL A 81 -33.15 35.13 5.52
N PRO A 82 -33.44 35.64 6.72
CA PRO A 82 -34.81 35.93 7.10
C PRO A 82 -35.30 37.15 6.32
N ASN A 83 -36.38 36.97 5.56
CA ASN A 83 -37.03 38.04 4.80
C ASN A 83 -37.48 39.16 5.77
N LYS A 84 -36.81 40.31 5.71
CA LYS A 84 -37.18 41.50 6.47
C LYS A 84 -38.34 42.20 5.73
N ARG A 85 -39.58 41.94 6.17
CA ARG A 85 -40.79 42.65 5.70
C ARG A 85 -40.61 44.16 5.95
N LEU A 86 -40.55 44.94 4.87
CA LEU A 86 -40.64 46.39 4.90
C LEU A 86 -42.03 46.79 5.40
N LYS A 87 -42.11 47.43 6.57
CA LYS A 87 -43.35 48.04 7.05
C LYS A 87 -43.60 49.28 6.20
N ARG A 88 -44.73 49.28 5.48
CA ARG A 88 -45.29 50.45 4.80
C ARG A 88 -45.79 51.41 5.88
N THR A 89 -45.17 52.58 5.98
CA THR A 89 -45.66 53.68 6.79
C THR A 89 -46.84 54.37 6.09
N ALA A 90 -47.84 54.78 6.86
CA ALA A 90 -48.95 55.63 6.45
C ALA A 90 -48.55 57.10 6.53
#